data_AF-A0A1G2SHU9-F1
#
_entry.id   AF-A0A1G2SHU9-F1
#
_cell.length_a   1.000
_cell.length_b   1.000
_cell.length_c   1.000
_cell.angle_alpha   90.00
_cell.angle_beta   90.00
_cell.angle_gamma   90.00
#
_symmetry.space_group_name_H-M   'P 1'
#
loop_
_entity.id
_entity.type
_entity.pdbx_description
1 polymer ?
#
loop_
_entity_poly.entity_id
_entity_poly.type
_entity_poly.pdbx_seq_one_letter_code
_entity_poly.pdbx_strand_id
1 'polypeptide(L)'
;MKCPSKVPDFSLWGKYKSKRKVFIEGVGFAPGVRADFFQKEVGGRVLSAGVFKDDKNKILYTAWGFKDEPHCSFTAVMGDRGKWLAPMLGCPQVRTLVTSGVVVGIAIKSGSRRKKFF
;
A
#
# COMPACT_ATOMS: atom_id res chain seq x y z
N MET A 1 20.36 9.40 4.48
CA MET A 1 19.97 8.63 3.27
C MET A 1 18.52 8.93 2.90
N LYS A 2 18.19 9.10 1.61
CA LYS A 2 16.82 9.38 1.15
C LYS A 2 16.06 8.09 0.83
N CYS A 3 14.74 8.10 1.09
CA CYS A 3 13.87 6.98 0.75
C CYS A 3 13.73 6.87 -0.79
N PRO A 4 13.74 5.67 -1.39
CA PRO A 4 13.63 5.53 -2.84
C PRO A 4 12.30 6.07 -3.35
N SER A 5 12.34 6.91 -4.39
CA SER A 5 11.13 7.52 -4.98
C SER A 5 10.44 6.65 -6.03
N LYS A 6 11.07 5.53 -6.43
CA LYS A 6 10.48 4.51 -7.32
C LYS A 6 9.98 3.34 -6.49
N VAL A 7 8.97 2.63 -7.00
CA VAL A 7 8.49 1.40 -6.36
C VAL A 7 9.65 0.40 -6.23
N PRO A 8 9.97 -0.05 -5.00
CA PRO A 8 11.04 -1.02 -4.80
C PRO A 8 10.70 -2.38 -5.42
N ASP A 9 11.73 -3.10 -5.86
CA ASP A 9 11.60 -4.53 -6.10
C ASP A 9 11.59 -5.26 -4.75
N PHE A 10 10.40 -5.63 -4.28
CA PHE A 10 10.20 -6.29 -3.00
C PHE A 10 10.69 -7.74 -2.98
N SER A 11 11.00 -8.36 -4.12
CA SER A 11 11.62 -9.68 -4.15
C SER A 11 13.01 -9.68 -3.51
N LEU A 12 13.66 -8.51 -3.47
CA LEU A 12 14.96 -8.28 -2.85
C LEU A 12 14.87 -7.90 -1.36
N TRP A 13 13.67 -7.96 -0.75
CA TRP A 13 13.42 -7.54 0.62
C TRP A 13 12.93 -8.73 1.45
N GLY A 14 13.30 -8.75 2.74
CA GLY A 14 12.86 -9.80 3.66
C GLY A 14 11.40 -9.59 4.05
N LYS A 15 10.52 -10.54 3.70
CA LYS A 15 9.15 -10.58 4.22
C LYS A 15 9.17 -10.98 5.69
N TYR A 16 8.59 -10.16 6.57
CA TYR A 16 8.61 -10.43 8.02
C TYR A 16 7.21 -10.60 8.61
N LYS A 17 6.14 -10.21 7.90
CA LYS A 17 4.77 -10.33 8.40
C LYS A 17 3.75 -10.43 7.27
N SER A 18 2.66 -11.13 7.53
CA SER A 18 1.44 -11.06 6.72
C SER A 18 0.24 -10.77 7.63
N LYS A 19 -0.75 -10.04 7.12
CA LYS A 19 -2.03 -9.81 7.80
C LYS A 19 -3.18 -10.11 6.84
N ARG A 20 -4.12 -10.96 7.28
CA ARG A 20 -5.36 -11.25 6.54
C ARG A 20 -6.45 -10.20 6.76
N LYS A 21 -6.36 -9.43 7.84
CA LYS A 21 -7.26 -8.34 8.19
C LYS A 21 -6.41 -7.11 8.48
N VAL A 22 -6.56 -6.07 7.67
CA VAL A 22 -5.70 -4.89 7.72
C VAL A 22 -6.52 -3.67 8.13
N PHE A 23 -5.99 -2.92 9.10
CA PHE A 23 -6.50 -1.61 9.45
C PHE A 23 -5.82 -0.58 8.55
N ILE A 24 -6.61 0.26 7.90
CA ILE A 24 -6.16 1.35 7.04
C ILE A 24 -6.64 2.66 7.67
N GLU A 25 -5.71 3.58 7.89
CA GLU A 25 -6.02 4.90 8.43
C GLU A 25 -7.05 5.64 7.56
N GLY A 26 -8.05 6.26 8.19
CA GLY A 26 -9.16 6.93 7.51
C GLY A 26 -10.26 5.99 6.96
N VAL A 27 -10.09 4.67 7.09
CA VAL A 27 -11.05 3.65 6.63
C VAL A 27 -11.47 2.69 7.75
N GLY A 28 -10.55 2.30 8.63
CA GLY A 28 -10.75 1.21 9.57
C GLY A 28 -10.33 -0.14 8.99
N PHE A 29 -10.97 -1.22 9.42
CA PHE A 29 -10.71 -2.54 8.85
C PHE A 29 -11.31 -2.65 7.45
N ALA A 30 -10.46 -2.78 6.44
CA ALA A 30 -10.90 -2.98 5.06
C ALA A 30 -11.21 -4.47 4.81
N PRO A 31 -12.48 -4.86 4.60
CA PRO A 31 -12.83 -6.24 4.30
C PRO A 31 -12.18 -6.68 2.99
N GLY A 32 -11.77 -7.94 2.92
CA GLY A 32 -11.14 -8.52 1.72
C GLY A 32 -9.76 -7.97 1.36
N VAL A 33 -9.16 -7.12 2.21
CA VAL A 33 -7.81 -6.61 2.02
C VAL A 33 -6.83 -7.30 2.94
N ARG A 34 -5.78 -7.86 2.34
CA ARG A 34 -4.65 -8.50 3.00
C ARG A 34 -3.39 -7.68 2.75
N ALA A 35 -2.38 -7.83 3.60
CA ALA A 35 -1.09 -7.16 3.40
C ALA A 35 0.08 -8.07 3.75
N ASP A 36 1.11 -8.00 2.92
CA ASP A 36 2.43 -8.54 3.19
C ASP A 36 3.38 -7.39 3.52
N PHE A 37 4.19 -7.56 4.57
CA PHE A 37 5.13 -6.55 5.03
C PHE A 37 6.57 -7.03 4.82
N PHE A 38 7.37 -6.14 4.25
CA PHE A 38 8.76 -6.38 3.85
C PHE A 38 9.65 -5.35 4.50
N GLN A 39 10.91 -5.71 4.73
CA GLN A 39 11.92 -4.79 5.22
C GLN A 39 13.29 -5.03 4.57
N LYS A 40 14.11 -3.99 4.58
CA LYS A 40 15.49 -4.05 4.10
C LYS A 40 16.35 -3.02 4.85
N GLU A 41 17.52 -3.45 5.31
CA GLU A 41 18.52 -2.53 5.86
C GLU A 41 19.23 -1.79 4.73
N VAL A 42 19.34 -0.47 4.86
CA VAL A 42 20.04 0.39 3.90
C VAL A 42 20.72 1.53 4.65
N GLY A 43 22.07 1.54 4.63
CA GLY A 43 22.86 2.63 5.22
C GLY A 43 22.58 2.86 6.71
N GLY A 44 22.46 1.79 7.50
CA GLY A 44 22.18 1.84 8.94
C GLY A 44 20.73 2.16 9.32
N ARG A 45 19.82 2.29 8.35
CA ARG A 45 18.37 2.48 8.58
C ARG A 45 17.58 1.31 8.03
N VAL A 46 16.37 1.11 8.55
CA VAL A 46 15.47 0.04 8.08
C VAL A 46 14.37 0.63 7.22
N LEU A 47 14.37 0.30 5.93
CA LEU A 47 13.21 0.50 5.07
C LEU A 47 12.17 -0.56 5.37
N SER A 48 10.90 -0.16 5.33
CA SER A 48 9.75 -1.04 5.48
C SER A 48 8.70 -0.72 4.40
N ALA A 49 8.03 -1.75 3.91
CA ALA A 49 6.98 -1.63 2.92
C ALA A 49 5.81 -2.55 3.24
N GLY A 50 4.60 -2.07 2.99
CA GLY A 50 3.38 -2.88 2.95
C GLY A 50 2.92 -3.05 1.51
N VAL A 51 2.63 -4.28 1.09
CA VAL A 51 2.01 -4.61 -0.20
C VAL A 51 0.61 -5.13 0.06
N PHE A 52 -0.40 -4.34 -0.33
CA PHE A 52 -1.80 -4.60 -0.04
C PHE A 52 -2.46 -5.26 -1.24
N LYS A 53 -3.24 -6.31 -0.97
CA LYS A 53 -3.81 -7.22 -1.96
C LYS A 53 -5.28 -7.49 -1.66
N ASP A 54 -6.05 -7.82 -2.68
CA ASP A 54 -7.39 -8.40 -2.50
C ASP A 54 -7.32 -9.89 -2.09
N ASP A 55 -8.48 -10.48 -1.84
CA ASP A 55 -8.61 -11.91 -1.51
C ASP A 55 -8.18 -12.86 -2.67
N LYS A 56 -8.11 -12.34 -3.90
CA LYS A 56 -7.61 -13.06 -5.08
C LYS A 56 -6.12 -12.82 -5.31
N ASN A 57 -5.41 -12.27 -4.33
CA ASN A 57 -3.99 -11.92 -4.36
C ASN A 57 -3.59 -10.85 -5.42
N LYS A 58 -4.54 -10.12 -6.01
CA LYS A 58 -4.22 -8.99 -6.88
C LYS A 58 -3.70 -7.83 -6.04
N ILE A 59 -2.54 -7.31 -6.43
CA ILE A 59 -1.94 -6.17 -5.74
C ILE A 59 -2.78 -4.91 -6.03
N LEU A 60 -3.17 -4.21 -4.97
CA LEU A 60 -3.97 -2.99 -5.04
C LEU A 60 -3.06 -1.77 -4.96
N TYR A 61 -2.20 -1.74 -3.94
CA TYR A 61 -1.25 -0.65 -3.72
C TYR A 61 -0.09 -1.10 -2.83
N THR A 62 0.95 -0.28 -2.77
CA THR A 62 2.03 -0.39 -1.81
C THR A 62 2.37 0.95 -1.21
N ALA A 63 2.82 0.95 0.04
CA ALA A 63 3.38 2.12 0.71
C ALA A 63 4.68 1.72 1.40
N TRP A 64 5.68 2.60 1.33
CA TRP A 64 7.00 2.35 1.90
C TRP A 64 7.62 3.62 2.48
N GLY A 65 8.54 3.41 3.42
CA GLY A 65 9.24 4.46 4.14
C GLY A 65 10.29 3.87 5.07
N PHE A 66 11.00 4.72 5.81
CA PHE A 66 11.85 4.23 6.89
C PHE A 66 11.04 3.99 8.15
N LYS A 67 11.40 2.96 8.93
CA LYS A 67 10.69 2.59 10.17
C LYS A 67 10.82 3.62 11.29
N ASP A 68 11.87 4.43 11.26
CA ASP A 68 12.13 5.52 12.21
C ASP A 68 11.35 6.81 11.84
N GLU A 69 10.58 6.81 10.74
CA GLU A 69 9.70 7.91 10.34
C GLU A 69 8.23 7.58 10.66
N PRO A 70 7.44 8.56 11.15
CA PRO A 70 6.04 8.33 11.55
C PRO A 70 5.10 8.04 10.38
N HIS A 71 5.48 8.42 9.16
CA HIS A 71 4.65 8.30 7.97
C HIS A 71 5.39 7.58 6.84
N CYS A 72 4.63 6.96 5.95
CA CYS A 72 5.20 6.41 4.71
C CYS A 72 5.79 7.57 3.89
N SER A 73 7.01 7.40 3.38
CA SER A 73 7.60 8.40 2.49
C SER A 73 6.89 8.41 1.14
N PHE A 74 6.47 7.24 0.64
CA PHE A 74 5.82 7.10 -0.66
C PHE A 74 4.73 6.02 -0.68
N THR A 75 3.81 6.18 -1.63
CA THR A 75 2.74 5.23 -1.97
C THR A 75 2.63 5.08 -3.48
N ALA A 76 2.39 3.87 -3.99
CA ALA A 76 2.05 3.62 -5.39
C ALA A 76 0.83 2.70 -5.51
N VAL A 77 0.01 2.94 -6.52
CA VAL A 77 -1.23 2.20 -6.77
C VAL A 77 -1.06 1.34 -8.02
N MET A 78 -1.57 0.11 -8.01
CA MET A 78 -1.53 -0.76 -9.16
C MET A 78 -2.55 -0.29 -10.22
N GLY A 79 -2.08 -0.08 -11.45
CA GLY A 79 -2.92 0.26 -12.60
C GLY A 79 -3.52 -0.97 -13.29
N ASP A 80 -4.46 -0.73 -14.21
CA ASP A 80 -5.24 -1.78 -14.89
C ASP A 80 -4.41 -2.77 -15.72
N ARG A 81 -3.21 -2.37 -16.16
CA ARG A 81 -2.32 -3.19 -16.98
C ARG A 81 -1.23 -3.91 -16.17
N GLY A 82 -1.42 -4.06 -14.87
CA GLY A 82 -0.43 -4.65 -13.96
C GLY A 82 0.84 -3.80 -13.83
N LYS A 83 0.74 -2.50 -14.16
CA LYS A 83 1.84 -1.53 -14.02
C LYS A 83 1.54 -0.59 -12.87
N TRP A 84 2.56 -0.31 -12.06
CA TRP A 84 2.49 0.71 -11.03
C TRP A 84 2.20 2.08 -11.66
N LEU A 85 1.24 2.80 -11.09
CA LEU A 85 1.09 4.22 -11.34
C LEU A 85 2.24 4.99 -10.66
N ALA A 86 2.46 6.23 -11.09
CA ALA A 86 3.51 7.07 -10.54
C ALA A 86 3.40 7.16 -9.00
N PRO A 87 4.51 6.92 -8.26
CA PRO A 87 4.53 7.09 -6.82
C PRO A 87 4.11 8.49 -6.39
N MET A 88 3.37 8.55 -5.30
CA MET A 88 2.98 9.79 -4.63
C MET A 88 3.71 9.88 -3.29
N LEU A 89 3.95 11.11 -2.83
CA LEU A 89 4.49 11.38 -1.51
C LEU A 89 3.46 11.05 -0.43
N GLY A 90 3.93 10.47 0.68
CA GLY A 90 3.14 10.26 1.88
C GLY A 90 2.34 8.95 1.92
N CYS A 91 1.49 8.85 2.93
CA CYS A 91 0.58 7.75 3.18
C CYS A 91 -0.51 7.62 2.10
N PRO A 92 -1.07 6.41 1.91
CA PRO A 92 -2.16 6.19 0.96
C PRO A 92 -3.44 6.93 1.40
N GLN A 93 -4.06 7.69 0.48
CA GLN A 93 -5.37 8.29 0.74
C GLN A 93 -6.49 7.35 0.26
N VAL A 94 -6.97 6.51 1.18
CA VAL A 94 -7.99 5.48 0.92
C VAL A 94 -9.37 5.94 1.36
N ARG A 95 -10.41 5.50 0.64
CA ARG A 95 -11.83 5.62 1.03
C ARG A 95 -12.52 4.28 0.84
N THR A 96 -13.55 3.98 1.62
CA THR A 96 -14.43 2.83 1.37
C THR A 96 -15.41 3.14 0.25
N LEU A 97 -15.78 2.11 -0.49
CA LEU A 97 -16.92 2.11 -1.41
C LEU A 97 -18.05 1.35 -0.75
N VAL A 98 -19.21 1.98 -0.63
CA VAL A 98 -20.37 1.41 0.07
C VAL A 98 -21.54 1.33 -0.90
N THR A 99 -22.23 0.18 -0.92
CA THR A 99 -23.47 -0.02 -1.68
C THR A 99 -24.49 -0.67 -0.75
N SER A 100 -25.67 -0.07 -0.64
CA SER A 100 -26.75 -0.54 0.26
C SER A 100 -26.29 -0.80 1.71
N GLY A 101 -25.39 0.04 2.22
CA GLY A 101 -24.84 -0.08 3.59
C GLY A 101 -23.69 -1.08 3.76
N VAL A 102 -23.32 -1.83 2.71
CA VAL A 102 -22.25 -2.82 2.74
C VAL A 102 -20.98 -2.24 2.11
N VAL A 103 -19.82 -2.43 2.74
CA VAL A 103 -18.53 -2.10 2.13
C VAL A 103 -18.26 -3.09 1.01
N VAL A 104 -18.24 -2.60 -0.23
CA VAL A 104 -18.05 -3.39 -1.46
C VAL A 104 -16.69 -3.14 -2.10
N GLY A 105 -15.79 -2.38 -1.45
CA GLY A 105 -14.49 -2.07 -2.02
C GLY A 105 -13.78 -0.87 -1.40
N ILE A 106 -12.67 -0.48 -2.01
CA ILE A 106 -11.87 0.69 -1.64
C ILE A 106 -11.52 1.57 -2.84
N ALA A 107 -11.33 2.86 -2.60
CA ALA A 107 -10.86 3.82 -3.59
C ALA A 107 -9.63 4.56 -3.09
N ILE A 108 -8.53 4.47 -3.84
CA ILE A 108 -7.23 5.05 -3.46
C ILE A 108 -6.92 6.21 -4.38
N LYS A 109 -6.50 7.35 -3.83
CA LYS A 109 -6.03 8.48 -4.64
C LYS A 109 -4.82 8.07 -5.48
N SER A 110 -4.76 8.57 -6.71
CA SER A 110 -3.63 8.46 -7.63
C SER A 110 -3.56 9.75 -8.45
N GLY A 111 -2.70 10.69 -8.05
CA GLY A 111 -2.67 12.04 -8.64
C GLY A 111 -4.00 12.78 -8.44
N SER A 112 -4.57 13.29 -9.54
CA SER A 112 -5.90 13.95 -9.54
C SER A 112 -7.08 12.98 -9.59
N ARG A 113 -6.85 11.66 -9.72
CA ARG A 113 -7.89 10.63 -9.85
C ARG A 113 -7.94 9.72 -8.62
N ARG A 114 -8.97 8.88 -8.55
CA ARG A 114 -9.05 7.76 -7.61
C ARG A 114 -9.20 6.45 -8.37
N LYS A 115 -8.43 5.44 -7.99
CA LYS A 115 -8.57 4.08 -8.47
C LYS A 115 -9.50 3.32 -7.54
N LYS A 116 -10.55 2.71 -8.09
CA LYS A 116 -11.51 1.89 -7.37
C LYS A 116 -11.14 0.42 -7.49
N PHE A 117 -11.27 -0.30 -6.38
CA PHE A 117 -11.11 -1.75 -6.26
C PHE A 117 -12.37 -2.27 -5.56
N PHE A 118 -12.96 -3.33 -6.09
CA PHE A 118 -14.19 -3.95 -5.61
C PHE A 118 -13.89 -5.36 -5.10
#